data_AF-A0A9P6XQ73-F1
#
_entry.id   AF-A0A9P6XQ73-F1
#
_cell.length_a   1.000
_cell.length_b   1.000
_cell.length_c   1.000
_cell.angle_alpha   90.00
_cell.angle_beta   90.00
_cell.angle_gamma   90.00
#
_symmetry.space_group_name_H-M   'P 1'
#
loop_
_entity.id
_entity.type
_entity.pdbx_description
1 polymer ?
#
loop_
_entity_poly.entity_id
_entity_poly.type
_entity_poly.pdbx_seq_one_letter_code
_entity_poly.pdbx_strand_id
1 'polypeptide(L)'
;MPYLDHDKTDYTPQQALVLWGNYRFNAANVQLFEDDGDTNYQDLLVALSNGVKAALGAFAPEYAVIDDIAGAILKAMPSSWFSNDIDYLDSFYLLQRGQAYTDRLGAANNAKVTLTPITLVE
;
A
#
# COMPACT_ATOMS: atom_id res chain seq x y z
N MET A 1 -4.64 3.98 -6.85
CA MET A 1 -4.78 5.45 -7.05
C MET A 1 -3.52 6.06 -6.46
N PRO A 2 -2.43 6.18 -7.25
CA PRO A 2 -1.09 6.37 -6.70
C PRO A 2 -0.85 7.73 -6.04
N TYR A 3 -1.84 8.63 -6.07
CA TYR A 3 -1.80 9.96 -5.46
C TYR A 3 -2.50 10.03 -4.09
N LEU A 4 -3.13 8.95 -3.62
CA LEU A 4 -3.69 8.88 -2.26
C LEU A 4 -2.56 8.51 -1.30
N ASP A 5 -1.80 9.50 -0.84
CA ASP A 5 -0.49 9.28 -0.19
C ASP A 5 -0.44 9.78 1.27
N HIS A 6 -1.45 10.53 1.72
CA HIS A 6 -1.43 11.19 3.02
C HIS A 6 -2.74 10.97 3.79
N ASP A 7 -2.60 10.48 5.03
CA ASP A 7 -3.71 10.36 5.97
C ASP A 7 -4.41 11.73 6.18
N LYS A 8 -5.72 11.67 6.43
CA LYS A 8 -6.62 12.82 6.69
C LYS A 8 -6.60 13.90 5.59
N THR A 9 -6.19 13.53 4.39
CA THR A 9 -6.24 14.41 3.23
C THR A 9 -7.44 14.06 2.38
N ASP A 10 -8.29 15.04 2.11
CA ASP A 10 -9.40 14.87 1.17
C ASP A 10 -8.88 15.02 -0.26
N TYR A 11 -8.98 13.93 -1.03
CA TYR A 11 -8.56 13.91 -2.43
C TYR A 11 -9.76 14.05 -3.37
N THR A 12 -9.61 14.84 -4.43
CA THR A 12 -10.65 15.10 -5.44
C THR A 12 -10.16 14.77 -6.85
N PRO A 13 -9.88 13.49 -7.15
CA PRO A 13 -9.19 13.12 -8.39
C PRO A 13 -10.00 13.29 -9.67
N GLN A 14 -11.31 13.56 -9.56
CA GLN A 14 -12.23 13.64 -10.71
C GLN A 14 -12.19 12.38 -11.59
N GLN A 15 -11.90 11.23 -10.97
CA GLN A 15 -11.83 9.93 -11.64
C GLN A 15 -13.16 9.19 -11.49
N ALA A 16 -13.59 8.50 -12.55
CA ALA A 16 -14.72 7.58 -12.48
C ALA A 16 -14.36 6.36 -11.63
N LEU A 17 -15.11 6.12 -10.55
CA LEU A 17 -14.96 4.92 -9.71
C LEU A 17 -15.63 3.69 -10.34
N VAL A 18 -16.81 3.87 -10.95
CA VAL A 18 -17.56 2.81 -11.64
C VAL A 18 -18.06 3.33 -13.00
N LEU A 19 -17.69 2.63 -14.07
CA LEU A 19 -18.17 2.89 -15.43
C LEU A 19 -19.25 1.86 -15.81
N TRP A 20 -20.49 2.31 -15.96
CA TRP A 20 -21.66 1.44 -16.13
C TRP A 20 -21.92 0.96 -17.56
N GLY A 21 -21.17 1.43 -18.57
CA GLY A 21 -21.52 1.30 -20.00
C GLY A 21 -22.02 -0.09 -20.41
N ASN A 22 -21.25 -1.14 -20.11
CA ASN A 22 -21.61 -2.54 -20.40
C ASN A 22 -21.98 -3.34 -19.14
N TYR A 23 -22.15 -2.69 -18.00
CA TYR A 23 -22.37 -3.38 -16.73
C TYR A 23 -23.84 -3.75 -16.58
N ARG A 24 -24.13 -5.06 -16.56
CA ARG A 24 -25.50 -5.60 -16.54
C ARG A 24 -26.30 -5.19 -15.30
N PHE A 25 -25.62 -5.04 -14.16
CA PHE A 25 -26.26 -4.79 -12.87
C PHE A 25 -26.29 -3.30 -12.56
N ASN A 26 -27.32 -2.86 -11.84
CA ASN A 26 -27.42 -1.47 -11.38
C ASN A 26 -26.73 -1.25 -10.03
N ALA A 27 -25.86 -2.16 -9.61
CA ALA A 27 -25.09 -2.07 -8.37
C ALA A 27 -23.71 -2.70 -8.56
N ALA A 28 -22.69 -2.12 -7.93
CA ALA A 28 -21.32 -2.59 -7.93
C ALA A 28 -20.77 -2.63 -6.50
N ASN A 29 -19.83 -3.54 -6.27
CA ASN A 29 -19.02 -3.57 -5.06
C ASN A 29 -17.60 -3.14 -5.44
N VAL A 30 -17.01 -2.27 -4.63
CA VAL A 30 -15.64 -1.76 -4.83
C VAL A 30 -14.83 -2.11 -3.60
N GLN A 31 -13.62 -2.62 -3.81
CA GLN A 31 -12.63 -2.82 -2.76
C GLN A 31 -11.46 -1.89 -3.04
N LEU A 32 -11.00 -1.22 -1.99
CA LEU A 32 -9.83 -0.37 -2.01
C LEU A 32 -8.69 -1.12 -1.33
N PHE A 33 -7.52 -1.02 -1.95
CA PHE A 33 -6.26 -1.52 -1.43
C PHE A 33 -5.27 -0.35 -1.45
N GLU A 34 -4.43 -0.25 -0.42
CA GLU A 34 -3.31 0.69 -0.44
C GLU A 34 -2.21 0.10 -1.31
N ASP A 35 -1.62 0.95 -2.15
CA ASP A 35 -0.49 0.58 -2.99
C ASP A 35 0.77 1.08 -2.30
N ASP A 36 1.19 0.31 -1.31
CA ASP A 36 2.32 0.61 -0.42
C ASP A 36 3.68 0.35 -1.10
N GLY A 37 3.67 0.07 -2.40
CA GLY A 37 4.83 -0.24 -3.25
C GLY A 37 5.19 -1.72 -3.26
N ASP A 38 6.24 -2.06 -4.01
CA ASP A 38 6.85 -3.40 -4.05
C ASP A 38 8.29 -3.37 -3.48
N THR A 39 8.55 -2.48 -2.52
CA THR A 39 9.92 -2.25 -2.05
C THR A 39 10.27 -3.22 -0.94
N ASN A 40 11.21 -4.11 -1.22
CA ASN A 40 11.81 -4.97 -0.20
C ASN A 40 13.13 -4.38 0.31
N TYR A 41 13.20 -4.09 1.60
CA TYR A 41 14.38 -3.48 2.23
C TYR A 41 15.44 -4.48 2.72
N GLN A 42 15.20 -5.78 2.57
CA GLN A 42 16.09 -6.82 3.12
C GLN A 42 17.49 -6.75 2.51
N ASP A 43 17.59 -6.58 1.20
CA ASP A 43 18.88 -6.49 0.51
C ASP A 43 19.65 -5.24 0.94
N LEU A 44 18.96 -4.11 1.18
CA LEU A 44 19.57 -2.90 1.71
C LEU A 44 20.15 -3.13 3.12
N LEU A 45 19.40 -3.81 3.99
CA LEU A 45 19.85 -4.12 5.35
C LEU A 45 21.03 -5.10 5.36
N VAL A 46 21.02 -6.10 4.47
CA VAL A 46 22.16 -7.02 4.29
C VAL A 46 23.39 -6.25 3.78
N ALA A 47 23.22 -5.34 2.82
CA ALA A 47 24.31 -4.52 2.31
C ALA A 47 24.89 -3.60 3.39
N LEU A 48 24.04 -2.99 4.21
CA LEU A 48 24.45 -2.18 5.36
C LEU A 48 25.25 -3.00 6.37
N SER A 49 24.76 -4.18 6.75
CA SER A 49 25.46 -5.09 7.69
C SER A 49 26.84 -5.49 7.15
N ASN A 50 26.96 -5.81 5.87
CA ASN A 50 28.25 -6.10 5.24
C ASN A 50 29.20 -4.89 5.24
N GLY A 51 28.67 -3.68 5.03
CA GLY A 51 29.45 -2.44 5.07
C GLY A 51 30.00 -2.14 6.47
N VAL A 52 29.17 -2.30 7.50
CA VAL A 52 29.59 -2.17 8.91
C VAL A 52 30.68 -3.18 9.24
N LYS A 53 30.52 -4.45 8.80
CA LYS A 53 31.55 -5.49 8.96
C LYS A 53 32.88 -5.10 8.34
N ALA A 54 32.87 -4.57 7.12
CA ALA A 54 34.10 -4.16 6.43
C ALA A 54 34.82 -3.03 7.18
N ALA A 55 34.07 -2.06 7.72
CA ALA A 55 34.62 -0.98 8.51
C ALA A 55 35.17 -1.48 9.86
N LEU A 56 34.37 -2.23 10.64
CA LEU A 56 34.80 -2.75 11.94
C LEU A 56 35.93 -3.77 11.81
N GLY A 57 35.93 -4.62 10.79
CA GLY A 57 37.02 -5.55 10.53
C GLY A 57 38.37 -4.86 10.30
N ALA A 58 38.37 -3.61 9.82
CA ALA A 58 39.58 -2.82 9.63
C ALA A 58 40.09 -2.14 10.92
N PHE A 59 39.22 -1.83 11.88
CA PHE A 59 39.56 -1.00 13.05
C PHE A 59 39.35 -1.66 14.42
N ALA A 60 38.47 -2.66 14.52
CA ALA A 60 38.08 -3.35 15.75
C ALA A 60 37.60 -4.80 15.45
N PRO A 61 38.52 -5.68 15.01
CA PRO A 61 38.20 -7.00 14.47
C PRO A 61 37.51 -7.95 15.46
N GLU A 62 37.65 -7.72 16.76
CA GLU A 62 36.96 -8.48 17.82
C GLU A 62 35.43 -8.38 17.74
N TYR A 63 34.88 -7.33 17.13
CA TYR A 63 33.43 -7.15 16.95
C TYR A 63 32.90 -7.70 15.62
N ALA A 64 33.77 -8.11 14.69
CA ALA A 64 33.35 -8.57 13.36
C ALA A 64 32.49 -9.85 13.40
N VAL A 65 32.60 -10.65 14.46
CA VAL A 65 31.75 -11.84 14.71
C VAL A 65 30.28 -11.45 14.96
N ILE A 66 30.02 -10.28 15.58
CA ILE A 66 28.66 -9.82 15.86
C ILE A 66 27.92 -9.53 14.55
N ASP A 67 28.62 -8.95 13.57
CA ASP A 67 28.05 -8.68 12.25
C ASP A 67 27.74 -9.95 11.45
N ASP A 68 28.55 -11.01 11.58
CA ASP A 68 28.27 -12.30 10.95
C ASP A 68 26.98 -12.93 11.47
N ILE A 69 26.75 -12.82 12.78
CA ILE A 69 25.51 -13.27 13.41
C ILE A 69 24.34 -12.41 12.93
N ALA A 70 24.47 -11.09 12.93
CA ALA A 70 23.43 -10.17 12.49
C ALA A 70 23.04 -10.38 11.02
N GLY A 71 24.02 -10.50 10.12
CA GLY A 71 23.80 -10.74 8.69
C GLY A 71 23.18 -12.12 8.41
N ALA A 72 23.56 -13.15 9.17
CA ALA A 72 22.94 -14.48 9.07
C ALA A 72 21.48 -14.47 9.53
N ILE A 73 21.17 -13.75 10.62
CA ILE A 73 19.79 -13.57 11.10
C ILE A 73 18.97 -12.82 10.05
N LEU A 74 19.46 -11.69 9.53
CA LEU A 74 18.76 -10.90 8.51
C LEU A 74 18.41 -11.72 7.27
N LYS A 75 19.30 -12.63 6.83
CA LYS A 75 19.06 -13.53 5.70
C LYS A 75 18.10 -14.68 6.01
N ALA A 76 17.99 -15.07 7.28
CA ALA A 76 17.09 -16.14 7.72
C ALA A 76 15.66 -15.63 7.98
N MET A 77 15.49 -14.32 8.18
CA MET A 77 14.17 -13.70 8.37
C MET A 77 13.34 -13.75 7.08
N PRO A 78 12.01 -13.93 7.16
CA PRO A 78 11.14 -13.90 6.00
C PRO A 78 11.22 -12.57 5.27
N SER A 79 11.33 -12.60 3.94
CA SER A 79 11.45 -11.39 3.12
C SER A 79 10.24 -10.46 3.25
N SER A 80 9.05 -11.01 3.53
CA SER A 80 7.81 -10.24 3.74
C SER A 80 7.87 -9.31 4.95
N TRP A 81 8.72 -9.58 5.95
CA TRP A 81 8.88 -8.67 7.09
C TRP A 81 9.59 -7.36 6.71
N PHE A 82 10.24 -7.34 5.55
CA PHE A 82 10.93 -6.18 5.00
C PHE A 82 10.22 -5.64 3.75
N SER A 83 9.06 -6.19 3.41
CA SER A 83 8.26 -5.75 2.29
C SER A 83 7.24 -4.75 2.78
N ASN A 84 7.07 -3.66 2.03
CA ASN A 84 5.84 -2.90 2.06
C ASN A 84 4.99 -3.49 0.94
N ASP A 85 3.91 -4.19 1.27
CA ASP A 85 3.08 -4.93 0.31
C ASP A 85 1.70 -4.27 0.19
N ILE A 86 1.02 -4.45 -0.94
CA ILE A 86 -0.38 -4.04 -1.13
C ILE A 86 -1.26 -4.69 -0.06
N ASP A 87 -1.96 -3.88 0.73
CA ASP A 87 -2.88 -4.35 1.77
C ASP A 87 -4.31 -3.81 1.59
N TYR A 88 -5.24 -4.42 2.33
CA TYR A 88 -6.66 -4.09 2.24
C TYR A 88 -6.96 -2.81 3.01
N LEU A 89 -7.60 -1.85 2.34
CA LEU A 89 -8.06 -0.61 2.97
C LEU A 89 -9.53 -0.71 3.41
N ASP A 90 -10.45 -0.80 2.45
CA ASP A 90 -11.89 -0.79 2.73
C ASP A 90 -12.75 -1.33 1.57
N SER A 91 -14.03 -1.55 1.83
CA SER A 91 -15.01 -2.04 0.85
C SER A 91 -16.28 -1.18 0.83
N PHE A 92 -16.75 -0.87 -0.36
CA PHE A 92 -18.03 -0.20 -0.60
C PHE A 92 -18.98 -1.15 -1.33
N TYR A 93 -20.02 -1.62 -0.63
CA TYR A 93 -21.01 -2.54 -1.18
C TYR A 93 -22.22 -1.81 -1.74
N LEU A 94 -22.84 -2.36 -2.79
CA LEU A 94 -24.08 -1.85 -3.35
C LEU A 94 -24.00 -0.35 -3.73
N LEU A 95 -22.91 0.07 -4.38
CA LEU A 95 -22.86 1.36 -5.07
C LEU A 95 -23.81 1.29 -6.26
N GLN A 96 -24.91 2.03 -6.22
CA GLN A 96 -25.98 1.94 -7.21
C GLN A 96 -25.81 2.94 -8.34
N ARG A 97 -26.18 2.52 -9.56
CA ARG A 97 -26.15 3.39 -10.74
C ARG A 97 -27.06 4.61 -10.54
N GLY A 98 -26.51 5.80 -10.78
CA GLY A 98 -27.25 7.06 -10.68
C GLY A 98 -27.51 7.55 -9.24
N GLN A 99 -26.99 6.86 -8.22
CA GLN A 99 -27.09 7.31 -6.84
C GLN A 99 -25.87 8.15 -6.45
N ALA A 100 -26.13 9.25 -5.74
CA ALA A 100 -25.10 10.04 -5.09
C ALA A 100 -24.87 9.53 -3.66
N TYR A 101 -23.65 9.64 -3.19
CA TYR A 101 -23.26 9.30 -1.82
C TYR A 101 -22.43 10.45 -1.25
N THR A 102 -22.76 10.89 -0.03
CA THR A 102 -22.02 11.94 0.68
C THR A 102 -21.44 11.36 1.94
N ASP A 103 -20.13 11.56 2.16
CA ASP A 103 -19.43 11.12 3.37
C ASP A 103 -19.69 9.64 3.72
N ARG A 104 -19.84 8.80 2.69
CA ARG A 104 -20.13 7.38 2.87
C ARG A 104 -18.88 6.69 3.37
N LEU A 105 -18.98 6.06 4.53
CA LEU A 105 -17.94 5.19 5.06
C LEU A 105 -17.96 3.83 4.36
N GLY A 106 -16.78 3.24 4.20
CA GLY A 106 -16.65 1.84 3.79
C GLY A 106 -17.02 0.90 4.94
N ALA A 107 -17.10 -0.39 4.63
CA ALA A 107 -17.53 -1.42 5.58
C ALA A 107 -16.62 -1.57 6.81
N ALA A 108 -15.32 -1.28 6.67
CA ALA A 108 -14.34 -1.31 7.75
C ALA A 108 -14.19 0.06 8.45
N ASN A 109 -14.84 1.12 7.95
CA ASN A 109 -14.72 2.51 8.40
C ASN A 109 -13.29 3.09 8.28
N ASN A 110 -12.48 2.59 7.35
CA ASN A 110 -11.12 3.08 7.10
C ASN A 110 -11.12 4.16 6.01
N ALA A 111 -12.05 4.09 5.05
CA ALA A 111 -12.16 5.06 3.96
C ALA A 111 -13.53 5.75 3.96
N LYS A 112 -13.54 7.02 3.57
CA LYS A 112 -14.75 7.84 3.39
C LYS A 112 -14.78 8.42 1.98
N VAL A 113 -15.91 8.28 1.28
CA VAL A 113 -16.06 8.75 -0.09
C VAL A 113 -17.28 9.63 -0.28
N THR A 114 -17.15 10.63 -1.14
CA THR A 114 -18.27 11.36 -1.75
C THR A 114 -18.27 11.07 -3.24
N LEU A 115 -19.38 10.52 -3.73
CA LEU A 115 -19.53 10.06 -5.12
C LEU A 115 -20.72 10.75 -5.76
N THR A 116 -20.47 11.36 -6.92
CA THR A 116 -21.50 12.02 -7.72
C THR A 116 -21.67 11.28 -9.05
N PRO A 117 -22.91 10.89 -9.41
CA PRO A 117 -23.15 10.29 -10.71
C PRO A 117 -22.99 11.34 -11.81
N ILE A 118 -22.24 10.99 -12.86
CA ILE A 118 -22.06 11.82 -14.04
C ILE A 118 -22.45 11.03 -15.30
N THR A 119 -23.03 11.72 -16.28
CA THR A 119 -23.23 11.21 -17.63
C THR A 119 -22.11 11.75 -18.50
N LEU A 120 -21.27 10.87 -19.02
CA LEU A 120 -20.28 11.23 -20.02
C LEU A 120 -21.00 11.36 -21.37
N VAL A 121 -20.79 12.48 -22.04
CA VAL A 121 -21.27 12.74 -23.40
C VAL A 121 -20.05 12.75 -24.33
N GLU A 122 -20.22 12.26 -25.56
CA GLU A 122 -19.21 12.32 -26.62
C GLU A 122 -19.06 13.74 -27.19
#